data_AF-A0A1D2WM95-F1
#
_entry.id   AF-A0A1D2WM95-F1
#
_cell.length_a   1.000
_cell.length_b   1.000
_cell.length_c   1.000
_cell.angle_alpha   90.00
_cell.angle_beta   90.00
_cell.angle_gamma   90.00
#
_symmetry.space_group_name_H-M   'P 1'
#
loop_
_entity.id
_entity.type
_entity.pdbx_description
1 polymer ?
#
loop_
_entity_poly.entity_id
_entity_poly.type
_entity_poly.pdbx_seq_one_letter_code
_entity_poly.pdbx_strand_id
1 'polypeptide(L)'
;MKNFKNIINPFDYDICNDGVYDKETGDKLSLEYIEYGHEAVLHFGIGYNIYVDLLKGTTSGLIEKDDLSNDEIEKIVSLLEKNRVYEWVFDEFWNKAIYHKWCGFDGYNWYLSLVFEGNKVLNIGDGNDYPDTFVNLAEEVIEFSGKDILKLKTVYEDDIKIYKKYAELHLNG
;
A
#
# COMPACT_ATOMS: atom_id res chain seq x y z
N MET A 1 8.72 26.38 -2.65
CA MET A 1 9.06 25.75 -1.36
C MET A 1 8.18 24.52 -1.25
N LYS A 2 8.73 23.30 -1.36
CA LYS A 2 7.92 22.08 -1.16
C LYS A 2 7.51 22.05 0.32
N ASN A 3 6.22 22.07 0.61
CA ASN A 3 5.71 22.03 1.98
C ASN A 3 5.95 20.63 2.56
N PHE A 4 7.11 20.45 3.22
CA PHE A 4 7.43 19.23 3.95
C PHE A 4 6.47 18.95 5.13
N LYS A 5 5.64 19.92 5.54
CA LYS A 5 4.61 19.76 6.58
C LYS A 5 3.52 18.74 6.25
N ASN A 6 3.40 18.34 5.00
CA ASN A 6 2.33 17.47 4.52
C ASN A 6 2.77 16.01 4.35
N ILE A 7 4.00 15.65 4.73
CA ILE A 7 4.47 14.27 4.66
C ILE A 7 4.32 13.63 6.05
N ILE A 8 3.53 12.57 6.13
CA ILE A 8 3.40 11.77 7.34
C ILE A 8 4.73 11.08 7.60
N ASN A 9 5.23 11.23 8.83
CA ASN A 9 6.48 10.66 9.28
C ASN A 9 6.38 10.25 10.77
N PRO A 10 7.20 9.31 11.25
CA PRO A 10 7.10 8.83 12.63
C PRO A 10 7.48 9.84 13.71
N PHE A 11 8.07 11.00 13.38
CA PHE A 11 8.39 12.03 14.37
C PHE A 11 7.16 12.85 14.76
N ASP A 12 6.34 13.21 13.77
CA ASP A 12 5.16 14.06 13.95
C ASP A 12 3.85 13.25 14.12
N TYR A 13 3.86 11.98 13.72
CA TYR A 13 2.67 11.12 13.74
C TYR A 13 2.95 9.77 14.42
N ASP A 14 1.93 9.22 15.06
CA ASP A 14 1.89 7.81 15.46
C ASP A 14 1.26 7.00 14.33
N ILE A 15 2.03 6.07 13.76
CA ILE A 15 1.61 5.22 12.63
C ILE A 15 1.38 3.82 13.20
N CYS A 16 0.13 3.39 13.20
CA CYS A 16 -0.34 2.14 13.79
C CYS A 16 -1.01 1.26 12.72
N ASN A 17 -1.24 -0.01 13.04
CA ASN A 17 -1.99 -0.91 12.16
C ASN A 17 -3.38 -0.39 11.79
N ASP A 18 -4.04 0.30 12.72
CA ASP A 18 -5.40 0.81 12.55
C ASP A 18 -5.45 2.26 12.06
N GLY A 19 -4.33 2.89 11.69
CA GLY A 19 -4.33 4.22 11.09
C GLY A 19 -3.16 5.10 11.50
N VAL A 20 -3.29 6.38 11.17
CA VAL A 20 -2.28 7.41 11.48
C VAL A 20 -2.89 8.45 12.41
N TYR A 21 -2.17 8.81 13.46
CA TYR A 21 -2.61 9.74 14.49
C TYR A 21 -1.67 10.94 14.57
N ASP A 22 -2.22 12.13 14.69
CA ASP A 22 -1.44 13.34 14.94
C ASP A 22 -0.92 13.34 16.39
N LYS A 23 0.39 13.46 16.61
CA LYS A 23 0.96 13.42 17.97
C LYS A 23 0.66 14.65 18.80
N GLU A 24 0.41 15.79 18.16
CA GLU A 24 0.08 17.04 18.87
C GLU A 24 -1.33 17.00 19.41
N THR A 25 -2.30 16.49 18.62
CA THR A 25 -3.72 16.48 19.01
C THR A 25 -4.20 15.13 19.56
N GLY A 26 -3.56 14.03 19.18
CA GLY A 26 -3.99 12.67 19.46
C GLY A 26 -5.10 12.15 18.53
N ASP A 27 -5.51 12.93 17.53
CA ASP A 27 -6.63 12.58 16.65
C ASP A 27 -6.20 11.61 15.54
N LYS A 28 -7.05 10.64 15.22
CA LYS A 28 -6.90 9.76 14.05
C LYS A 28 -7.20 10.57 12.79
N LEU A 29 -6.27 10.56 11.84
CA LEU A 29 -6.44 11.20 10.55
C LEU A 29 -7.44 10.44 9.70
N SER A 30 -8.35 11.16 9.05
CA SER A 30 -9.27 10.58 8.07
C SER A 30 -8.56 10.31 6.74
N LEU A 31 -8.60 9.05 6.26
CA LEU A 31 -8.09 8.67 4.94
C LEU A 31 -9.09 9.09 3.86
N GLU A 32 -8.63 9.85 2.88
CA GLU A 32 -9.48 10.44 1.84
C GLU A 32 -9.20 9.82 0.46
N TYR A 33 -7.93 9.55 0.15
CA TYR A 33 -7.52 9.01 -1.14
C TYR A 33 -6.45 7.93 -1.03
N ILE A 34 -6.50 6.99 -1.97
CA ILE A 34 -5.46 5.98 -2.17
C ILE A 34 -5.00 6.09 -3.62
N GLU A 35 -3.69 6.17 -3.81
CA GLU A 35 -3.07 6.04 -5.12
C GLU A 35 -2.10 4.87 -5.09
N TYR A 36 -2.26 3.93 -6.01
CA TYR A 36 -1.31 2.84 -6.22
C TYR A 36 -0.83 2.87 -7.66
N GLY A 37 0.48 2.85 -7.86
CA GLY A 37 1.07 2.73 -9.18
C GLY A 37 2.05 1.58 -9.25
N HIS A 38 2.14 0.97 -10.44
CA HIS A 38 3.02 -0.16 -10.70
C HIS A 38 3.49 -0.16 -12.15
N GLU A 39 4.79 -0.33 -12.34
CA GLU A 39 5.46 -0.29 -13.64
C GLU A 39 6.69 -1.22 -13.67
N ALA A 40 7.09 -1.67 -14.86
CA ALA A 40 8.31 -2.45 -15.03
C ALA A 40 9.55 -1.53 -15.05
N VAL A 41 10.62 -1.91 -14.35
CA VAL A 41 11.85 -1.08 -14.20
C VAL A 41 12.55 -0.81 -15.54
N LEU A 42 12.59 -1.81 -16.44
CA LEU A 42 13.36 -1.77 -17.68
C LEU A 42 12.53 -1.73 -18.97
N HIS A 43 11.20 -1.76 -18.89
CA HIS A 43 10.37 -1.66 -20.08
C HIS A 43 9.86 -0.24 -20.26
N PHE A 44 9.96 0.27 -21.50
CA PHE A 44 9.16 1.37 -22.05
C PHE A 44 7.65 1.02 -22.08
N GLY A 45 7.19 0.25 -21.10
CA GLY A 45 5.85 -0.27 -20.97
C GLY A 45 4.92 0.75 -20.30
N ILE A 46 3.63 0.51 -20.48
CA ILE A 46 2.56 1.30 -19.89
C ILE A 46 2.54 0.97 -18.39
N GLY A 47 3.06 1.89 -17.55
CA GLY A 47 2.73 1.91 -16.13
C GLY A 47 1.23 2.10 -15.96
N TYR A 48 0.66 1.60 -14.87
CA TYR A 48 -0.74 1.90 -14.57
C TYR A 48 -0.87 2.35 -13.14
N ASN A 49 -1.85 3.21 -12.95
CA ASN A 49 -2.21 3.75 -11.66
C ASN A 49 -3.66 3.38 -11.35
N ILE A 50 -3.94 3.28 -10.08
CA ILE A 50 -5.28 3.13 -9.52
C ILE A 50 -5.46 4.24 -8.53
N TYR A 51 -6.56 4.96 -8.68
CA TYR A 51 -6.97 6.00 -7.76
C TYR A 51 -8.27 5.57 -7.11
N VAL A 52 -8.33 5.65 -5.78
CA VAL A 52 -9.56 5.47 -5.01
C VAL A 52 -9.82 6.77 -4.27
N ASP A 53 -10.94 7.42 -4.58
CA ASP A 53 -11.46 8.59 -3.86
C ASP A 53 -12.53 8.11 -2.88
N LEU A 54 -12.15 7.96 -1.61
CA LEU A 54 -13.05 7.44 -0.57
C LEU A 54 -14.14 8.47 -0.21
N LEU A 55 -13.87 9.76 -0.41
CA LEU A 55 -14.84 10.83 -0.15
C LEU A 55 -15.95 10.85 -1.19
N LYS A 56 -15.61 10.64 -2.46
CA LYS A 56 -16.59 10.56 -3.56
C LYS A 56 -17.11 9.14 -3.78
N GLY A 57 -16.48 8.13 -3.19
CA GLY A 57 -16.78 6.74 -3.44
C GLY A 57 -16.54 6.36 -4.89
N THR A 58 -15.39 6.71 -5.46
CA THR A 58 -15.08 6.39 -6.86
C THR A 58 -13.71 5.74 -7.01
N THR A 59 -13.54 5.00 -8.12
CA THR A 59 -12.24 4.49 -8.56
C THR A 59 -11.97 4.90 -9.99
N SER A 60 -10.70 5.14 -10.32
CA SER A 60 -10.26 5.42 -11.69
C SER A 60 -8.90 4.78 -12.01
N GLY A 61 -8.57 4.69 -13.30
CA GLY A 61 -7.36 4.03 -13.79
C GLY A 61 -7.64 2.59 -14.26
N LEU A 62 -6.97 1.59 -13.68
CA LEU A 62 -7.21 0.18 -14.07
C LEU A 62 -8.64 -0.30 -13.73
N ILE A 63 -9.25 0.31 -12.72
CA ILE A 63 -10.64 0.11 -12.36
C ILE A 63 -11.33 1.45 -12.44
N GLU A 64 -12.34 1.51 -13.31
CA GLU A 64 -13.28 2.61 -13.36
C GLU A 64 -14.60 2.14 -12.77
N LYS A 65 -14.99 2.79 -11.68
CA LYS A 65 -16.28 2.59 -11.04
C LYS A 65 -16.69 3.89 -10.38
N ASP A 66 -17.84 4.37 -10.79
CA ASP A 66 -18.57 5.41 -10.08
C ASP A 66 -19.49 4.72 -9.06
N ASP A 67 -19.63 5.30 -7.87
CA ASP A 67 -20.51 4.84 -6.78
C ASP A 67 -20.10 3.51 -6.09
N LEU A 68 -18.94 3.50 -5.41
CA LEU A 68 -18.63 2.53 -4.36
C LEU A 68 -19.65 2.62 -3.24
N SER A 69 -20.17 1.48 -2.78
CA SER A 69 -21.02 1.46 -1.58
C SER A 69 -20.19 1.75 -0.32
N ASN A 70 -20.86 2.17 0.76
CA ASN A 70 -20.20 2.34 2.06
C ASN A 70 -19.53 1.03 2.53
N ASP A 71 -20.19 -0.11 2.32
CA ASP A 71 -19.62 -1.43 2.66
C ASP A 71 -18.34 -1.73 1.87
N GLU A 72 -18.26 -1.31 0.60
CA GLU A 72 -17.05 -1.46 -0.21
C GLU A 72 -15.93 -0.54 0.27
N ILE A 73 -16.25 0.70 0.65
CA ILE A 73 -15.30 1.66 1.22
C ILE A 73 -14.75 1.13 2.56
N GLU A 74 -15.63 0.71 3.45
CA GLU A 74 -15.27 0.08 4.73
C GLU A 74 -14.41 -1.16 4.51
N LYS A 75 -14.75 -1.97 3.49
CA LYS A 75 -13.96 -3.16 3.15
C LYS A 75 -12.55 -2.77 2.70
N ILE A 76 -12.39 -1.78 1.82
CA ILE A 76 -11.08 -1.29 1.38
C ILE A 76 -10.24 -0.84 2.58
N VAL A 77 -10.79 -0.01 3.46
CA VAL A 77 -10.09 0.46 4.66
C VAL A 77 -9.71 -0.71 5.58
N SER A 78 -10.64 -1.64 5.81
CA SER A 78 -10.39 -2.81 6.66
C SER A 78 -9.28 -3.72 6.12
N LEU A 79 -9.11 -3.80 4.79
CA LEU A 79 -8.03 -4.57 4.18
C LEU A 79 -6.67 -3.92 4.43
N LEU A 80 -6.60 -2.59 4.39
CA LEU A 80 -5.38 -1.86 4.75
C LEU A 80 -5.01 -2.09 6.21
N GLU A 81 -5.99 -1.95 7.11
CA GLU A 81 -5.80 -2.13 8.56
C GLU A 81 -5.40 -3.57 8.91
N LYS A 82 -6.15 -4.55 8.37
CA LYS A 82 -5.89 -5.98 8.58
C LYS A 82 -4.49 -6.39 8.15
N ASN A 83 -4.02 -5.86 7.01
CA ASN A 83 -2.70 -6.20 6.47
C ASN A 83 -1.59 -5.27 6.97
N ARG A 84 -1.88 -4.40 7.96
CA ARG A 84 -0.93 -3.49 8.60
C ARG A 84 -0.22 -2.56 7.59
N VAL A 85 -0.96 -2.11 6.57
CA VAL A 85 -0.39 -1.38 5.42
C VAL A 85 0.24 -0.05 5.82
N TYR A 86 -0.32 0.66 6.80
CA TYR A 86 0.25 1.93 7.26
C TYR A 86 1.67 1.75 7.82
N GLU A 87 1.97 0.59 8.41
CA GLU A 87 3.24 0.28 9.05
C GLU A 87 4.31 -0.19 8.05
N TRP A 88 3.98 -0.32 6.76
CA TRP A 88 4.95 -0.64 5.70
C TRP A 88 6.06 0.40 5.54
N VAL A 89 5.98 1.54 6.21
CA VAL A 89 7.09 2.51 6.27
C VAL A 89 8.22 2.09 7.23
N PHE A 90 8.01 1.07 8.05
CA PHE A 90 9.00 0.59 9.02
C PHE A 90 9.80 -0.59 8.48
N ASP A 91 11.11 -0.57 8.69
CA ASP A 91 12.05 -1.61 8.24
C ASP A 91 11.66 -3.03 8.69
N GLU A 92 10.96 -3.15 9.82
CA GLU A 92 10.49 -4.44 10.34
C GLU A 92 9.51 -5.14 9.39
N PHE A 93 8.84 -4.43 8.49
CA PHE A 93 7.96 -5.00 7.46
C PHE A 93 8.69 -5.42 6.18
N TRP A 94 10.02 -5.37 6.14
CA TRP A 94 10.80 -5.63 4.93
C TRP A 94 11.82 -6.77 5.11
N ASN A 95 11.51 -7.76 5.94
CA ASN A 95 12.44 -8.86 6.22
C ASN A 95 12.79 -9.67 4.99
N LYS A 96 11.84 -9.87 4.07
CA LYS A 96 12.11 -10.55 2.79
C LYS A 96 13.12 -9.76 1.94
N ALA A 97 12.97 -8.44 1.87
CA ALA A 97 13.78 -7.57 1.01
C ALA A 97 15.27 -7.59 1.36
N ILE A 98 15.62 -7.84 2.64
CA ILE A 98 17.01 -7.98 3.11
C ILE A 98 17.74 -9.15 2.41
N TYR A 99 17.03 -10.14 1.89
CA TYR A 99 17.61 -11.30 1.20
C TYR A 99 17.69 -11.14 -0.33
N HIS A 100 17.23 -10.03 -0.89
CA HIS A 100 17.29 -9.82 -2.32
C HIS A 100 18.74 -9.53 -2.75
N LYS A 101 19.39 -10.51 -3.39
CA LYS A 101 20.71 -10.33 -4.00
C LYS A 101 20.54 -9.40 -5.21
N TRP A 102 20.87 -8.12 -5.00
CA TRP A 102 20.89 -7.02 -5.97
C TRP A 102 20.77 -7.43 -7.45
N CYS A 103 19.63 -7.10 -8.06
CA CYS A 103 19.45 -7.08 -9.51
C CYS A 103 19.09 -5.64 -9.88
N GLY A 104 20.09 -4.77 -10.09
CA GLY A 104 19.86 -3.33 -10.30
C GLY A 104 19.00 -2.94 -11.51
N PHE A 105 18.41 -3.91 -12.22
CA PHE A 105 17.61 -3.72 -13.41
C PHE A 105 16.56 -4.82 -13.67
N ASP A 106 16.32 -5.76 -12.74
CA ASP A 106 15.28 -6.79 -12.89
C ASP A 106 14.19 -6.57 -11.84
N GLY A 107 12.94 -6.36 -12.27
CA GLY A 107 11.80 -6.22 -11.36
C GLY A 107 10.78 -5.17 -11.78
N TYR A 108 10.03 -4.71 -10.78
CA TYR A 108 8.96 -3.72 -10.92
C TYR A 108 9.21 -2.56 -9.94
N ASN A 109 8.89 -1.35 -10.38
CA ASN A 109 8.70 -0.21 -9.50
C ASN A 109 7.22 -0.15 -9.13
N TRP A 110 6.96 0.20 -7.89
CA TRP A 110 5.61 0.45 -7.44
C TRP A 110 5.63 1.51 -6.34
N TYR A 111 4.46 2.09 -6.11
CA TYR A 111 4.25 3.00 -5.00
C TYR A 111 2.81 2.92 -4.51
N LEU A 112 2.62 3.28 -3.27
CA LEU A 112 1.34 3.45 -2.59
C LEU A 112 1.38 4.80 -1.86
N SER A 113 0.48 5.69 -2.21
CA SER A 113 0.27 6.96 -1.52
C SER A 113 -1.08 6.91 -0.82
N LEU A 114 -1.06 7.04 0.50
CA LEU A 114 -2.25 7.19 1.33
C LEU A 114 -2.39 8.67 1.69
N VAL A 115 -3.44 9.32 1.18
CA VAL A 115 -3.69 10.75 1.38
C VAL A 115 -4.82 10.93 2.38
N PHE A 116 -4.50 11.65 3.44
CA PHE A 116 -5.37 11.96 4.56
C PHE A 116 -5.76 13.44 4.54
N GLU A 117 -6.73 13.76 5.39
CA GLU A 117 -7.27 15.11 5.55
C GLU A 117 -6.21 16.21 5.62
N GLY A 118 -6.48 17.31 4.91
CA GLY A 118 -5.55 18.42 4.79
C GLY A 118 -4.35 18.14 3.87
N ASN A 119 -4.47 17.16 2.97
CA ASN A 119 -3.43 16.70 2.04
C ASN A 119 -2.16 16.20 2.76
N LYS A 120 -2.33 15.48 3.87
CA LYS A 120 -1.22 14.79 4.55
C LYS A 120 -1.00 13.45 3.85
N VAL A 121 0.24 13.10 3.52
CA VAL A 121 0.53 11.96 2.64
C VAL A 121 1.50 11.01 3.32
N LEU A 122 1.12 9.73 3.41
CA LEU A 122 2.02 8.63 3.73
C LEU A 122 2.39 7.93 2.42
N ASN A 123 3.64 8.06 2.02
CA ASN A 123 4.17 7.41 0.81
C ASN A 123 4.93 6.15 1.20
N ILE A 124 4.57 5.04 0.57
CA ILE A 124 5.21 3.74 0.71
C ILE A 124 5.60 3.28 -0.69
N GLY A 125 6.77 2.69 -0.85
CA GLY A 125 7.19 2.12 -2.12
C GLY A 125 8.69 1.93 -2.15
N ASP A 126 9.11 0.81 -2.70
CA ASP A 126 10.51 0.53 -2.97
C ASP A 126 10.63 -0.13 -4.34
N GLY A 127 11.63 0.27 -5.11
CA GLY A 127 11.91 -0.39 -6.38
C GLY A 127 12.44 -1.79 -6.11
N ASN A 128 11.81 -2.81 -6.69
CA ASN A 128 12.23 -4.22 -6.71
C ASN A 128 11.83 -5.14 -5.55
N ASP A 129 11.17 -4.68 -4.50
CA ASP A 129 10.63 -5.59 -3.47
C ASP A 129 9.33 -5.03 -2.86
N TYR A 130 8.63 -5.85 -2.09
CA TYR A 130 7.37 -5.51 -1.43
C TYR A 130 7.47 -5.73 0.09
N PRO A 131 6.63 -5.08 0.89
CA PRO A 131 6.48 -5.38 2.31
C PRO A 131 6.04 -6.82 2.54
N ASP A 132 6.40 -7.38 3.68
CA ASP A 132 6.20 -8.77 4.06
C ASP A 132 4.72 -9.21 3.93
N THR A 133 3.76 -8.32 4.24
CA THR A 133 2.31 -8.59 4.16
C THR A 133 1.66 -8.22 2.83
N PHE A 134 2.42 -7.75 1.83
CA PHE A 134 1.89 -7.34 0.53
C PHE A 134 1.14 -8.47 -0.19
N VAL A 135 1.69 -9.69 -0.17
CA VAL A 135 1.06 -10.85 -0.82
C VAL A 135 -0.31 -11.14 -0.22
N ASN A 136 -0.44 -11.07 1.10
CA ASN A 136 -1.70 -11.26 1.80
C ASN A 136 -2.74 -10.21 1.37
N LEU A 137 -2.35 -8.93 1.37
CA LEU A 137 -3.20 -7.85 0.88
C LEU A 137 -3.64 -8.10 -0.57
N ALA A 138 -2.70 -8.46 -1.45
CA ALA A 138 -3.00 -8.66 -2.86
C ALA A 138 -3.94 -9.85 -3.12
N GLU A 139 -3.78 -10.96 -2.40
CA GLU A 139 -4.70 -12.10 -2.46
C GLU A 139 -6.12 -11.69 -2.02
N GLU A 140 -6.25 -10.95 -0.92
CA GLU A 140 -7.54 -10.50 -0.40
C GLU A 140 -8.22 -9.45 -1.29
N VAL A 141 -7.43 -8.57 -1.91
CA VAL A 141 -7.91 -7.61 -2.89
C VAL A 141 -8.40 -8.32 -4.16
N ILE A 142 -7.75 -9.40 -4.59
CA ILE A 142 -8.23 -10.23 -5.70
C ILE A 142 -9.54 -10.92 -5.34
N GLU A 143 -9.66 -11.48 -4.13
CA GLU A 143 -10.89 -12.10 -3.66
C GLU A 143 -12.05 -11.09 -3.62
N PHE A 144 -11.79 -9.88 -3.12
CA PHE A 144 -12.77 -8.81 -3.02
C PHE A 144 -13.19 -8.24 -4.38
N SER A 145 -12.24 -7.94 -5.27
CA SER A 145 -12.51 -7.21 -6.51
C SER A 145 -12.65 -8.10 -7.75
N GLY A 146 -12.26 -9.37 -7.66
CA GLY A 146 -12.11 -10.27 -8.80
C GLY A 146 -10.98 -9.89 -9.77
N LYS A 147 -10.11 -8.93 -9.41
CA LYS A 147 -9.07 -8.38 -10.28
C LYS A 147 -7.71 -8.35 -9.60
N ASP A 148 -6.67 -8.59 -10.38
CA ASP A 148 -5.27 -8.48 -9.93
C ASP A 148 -4.80 -7.01 -9.96
N ILE A 149 -5.37 -6.22 -9.05
CA ILE A 149 -5.16 -4.77 -8.86
C ILE A 149 -3.72 -4.47 -8.47
N LEU A 150 -3.17 -5.22 -7.52
CA LEU A 150 -1.82 -5.03 -6.99
C LEU A 150 -0.75 -5.81 -7.77
N LYS A 151 -1.13 -6.52 -8.84
CA LYS A 151 -0.22 -7.29 -9.72
C LYS A 151 0.54 -8.38 -8.98
N LEU A 152 -0.15 -9.13 -8.13
CA LEU A 152 0.43 -10.30 -7.48
C LEU A 152 1.04 -11.29 -8.48
N LYS A 153 0.47 -11.41 -9.69
CA LYS A 153 1.01 -12.28 -10.75
C LYS A 153 2.40 -11.89 -11.24
N THR A 154 2.91 -10.72 -10.82
CA THR A 154 4.26 -10.28 -11.12
C THR A 154 5.30 -10.77 -10.09
N VAL A 155 4.84 -11.32 -8.96
CA VAL A 155 5.67 -11.93 -7.91
C VAL A 155 5.92 -13.40 -8.27
N TYR A 156 7.17 -13.86 -8.15
CA TYR A 156 7.51 -15.26 -8.41
C TYR A 156 6.92 -16.20 -7.35
N GLU A 157 6.48 -17.39 -7.75
CA GLU A 157 5.84 -18.37 -6.84
C GLU A 157 6.72 -18.77 -5.65
N ASP A 158 8.04 -18.83 -5.85
CA ASP A 158 8.97 -19.15 -4.77
C ASP A 158 9.10 -17.99 -3.77
N ASP A 159 8.97 -16.74 -4.23
CA ASP A 159 8.94 -15.57 -3.35
C ASP A 159 7.63 -15.48 -2.55
N ILE A 160 6.49 -15.87 -3.15
CA ILE A 160 5.19 -15.89 -2.47
C ILE A 160 5.25 -16.72 -1.17
N LYS A 161 5.94 -17.87 -1.18
CA LYS A 161 6.12 -18.70 0.02
C LYS A 161 6.92 -17.97 1.10
N ILE A 162 7.91 -17.18 0.70
CA ILE A 162 8.76 -16.41 1.62
C ILE A 162 7.98 -15.24 2.21
N TYR A 163 7.22 -14.49 1.39
CA TYR A 163 6.33 -13.43 1.89
C TYR A 163 5.35 -13.97 2.91
N LYS A 164 4.65 -15.08 2.61
CA LYS A 164 3.70 -15.70 3.55
C LYS A 164 4.34 -16.03 4.90
N LYS A 165 5.57 -16.56 4.89
CA LYS A 165 6.31 -16.85 6.12
C LYS A 165 6.59 -15.59 6.96
N TYR A 166 6.99 -14.48 6.34
CA TYR A 166 7.27 -13.24 7.08
C TYR A 166 5.99 -12.50 7.47
N ALA A 167 4.94 -12.55 6.64
CA ALA A 167 3.63 -12.01 6.99
C ALA A 167 3.06 -12.62 8.28
N GLU A 168 3.27 -13.93 8.50
CA GLU A 168 2.83 -14.59 9.74
C GLU A 168 3.44 -13.97 11.01
N LEU A 169 4.65 -13.40 10.94
CA LEU A 169 5.28 -12.71 12.07
C LEU A 169 4.55 -11.41 12.44
N HIS A 170 3.92 -10.77 11.45
CA HIS A 170 3.26 -9.48 11.60
C HIS A 170 1.77 -9.59 11.88
N LEU A 171 1.12 -10.64 11.36
CA LEU A 171 -0.33 -10.80 11.38
C LEU A 171 -0.84 -11.73 12.49
N ASN A 172 0.02 -12.59 13.05
CA ASN A 172 -0.33 -13.51 14.14
C ASN A 172 0.34 -13.14 15.49
N GLY A 173 0.97 -11.97 15.55
CA GLY A 173 1.62 -11.40 16.74
C GLY A 173 0.66 -10.67 17.66
#